data_AF-A0A2T6KN43-F1
#
_entry.id   AF-A0A2T6KN43-F1
#
_cell.length_a   1.000
_cell.length_b   1.000
_cell.length_c   1.000
_cell.angle_alpha   90.00
_cell.angle_beta   90.00
_cell.angle_gamma   90.00
#
_symmetry.space_group_name_H-M   'P 1'
#
loop_
_entity.id
_entity.type
_entity.pdbx_description
1 polymer ?
#
loop_
_entity_poly.entity_id
_entity_poly.type
_entity_poly.pdbx_seq_one_letter_code
_entity_poly.pdbx_strand_id
1 'polypeptide(L)'
;MDSSLPCPNCGHSITEETFQKYSNPFTMKCPHCGAKFKETKVTPWLLVLAIIVAPIFIFIGVTLQTYIAGFWPFIEKIPTAFVFLAFAYPIYASYEKFNARIIVSKGILQLK
;
A
#
# COMPACT_ATOMS: atom_id res chain seq x y z
N MET A 1 8.72 9.50 16.58
CA MET A 1 8.77 8.21 17.29
C MET A 1 8.81 7.17 16.21
N ASP A 2 9.99 6.59 16.01
CA ASP A 2 10.14 5.50 15.04
C ASP A 2 9.42 4.29 15.61
N SER A 3 8.31 3.93 14.96
CA SER A 3 7.51 2.78 15.33
C SER A 3 8.37 1.52 15.13
N SER A 4 8.36 0.59 16.09
CA SER A 4 9.02 -0.71 15.93
C SER A 4 8.17 -1.84 16.53
N LEU A 5 8.09 -2.98 15.84
CA LEU A 5 7.38 -4.18 16.30
C LEU A 5 8.37 -5.31 16.57
N PRO A 6 8.33 -5.98 17.75
CA PRO A 6 9.20 -7.13 18.00
C PRO A 6 8.76 -8.34 17.18
N CYS A 7 9.75 -9.08 16.66
CA CYS A 7 9.53 -10.37 16.02
C CYS A 7 9.05 -11.42 17.03
N PRO A 8 7.93 -12.13 16.80
CA PRO A 8 7.43 -13.15 17.73
C PRO A 8 8.35 -14.38 17.86
N ASN A 9 9.30 -14.59 16.93
CA ASN A 9 10.23 -15.72 16.98
C ASN A 9 11.59 -15.38 17.63
N CYS A 10 12.19 -14.23 17.28
CA CYS A 10 13.54 -13.87 17.75
C CYS A 10 13.61 -12.60 18.62
N GLY A 11 12.48 -11.93 18.87
CA GLY A 11 12.42 -10.73 19.71
C GLY A 11 13.03 -9.47 19.10
N HIS A 12 13.77 -9.56 17.99
CA HIS A 12 14.34 -8.39 17.32
C HIS A 12 13.27 -7.42 16.81
N SER A 13 13.53 -6.12 16.95
CA SER A 13 12.67 -5.04 16.49
C SER A 13 12.65 -4.94 14.96
N ILE A 14 11.46 -4.87 14.38
CA ILE A 14 11.20 -4.67 12.96
C ILE A 14 10.71 -3.24 12.77
N THR A 15 11.39 -2.50 11.91
CA THR A 15 11.11 -1.08 11.61
C THR A 15 10.26 -0.91 10.36
N GLU A 16 9.63 0.25 10.20
CA GLU A 16 8.82 0.61 9.02
C GLU A 16 9.56 0.39 7.68
N GLU A 17 10.87 0.68 7.64
CA GLU A 17 11.71 0.48 6.44
C GLU A 17 11.77 -0.99 6.00
N THR A 18 11.72 -1.91 6.97
CA THR A 18 11.69 -3.34 6.67
C THR A 18 10.39 -3.71 5.98
N PHE A 19 9.26 -3.10 6.40
CA PHE A 19 7.96 -3.32 5.76
C PHE A 19 7.88 -2.71 4.36
N GLN A 20 8.49 -1.54 4.13
CA GLN A 20 8.51 -0.89 2.81
C GLN A 20 9.31 -1.67 1.75
N LYS A 21 10.28 -2.50 2.16
CA LYS A 21 11.03 -3.37 1.23
C LYS A 21 10.21 -4.53 0.68
N TYR A 22 9.09 -4.88 1.31
CA TYR A 22 8.24 -5.97 0.87
C TYR A 22 7.03 -5.44 0.10
N SER A 23 6.91 -5.82 -1.17
CA SER A 23 5.77 -5.47 -2.01
C SER A 23 4.47 -6.21 -1.64
N ASN A 24 4.57 -7.29 -0.86
CA ASN A 24 3.41 -8.09 -0.46
C ASN A 24 3.43 -8.39 1.06
N PRO A 25 2.39 -7.98 1.81
CA PRO A 25 2.30 -8.24 3.25
C PRO A 25 2.21 -9.72 3.61
N PHE A 26 1.79 -10.59 2.68
CA PHE A 26 1.63 -12.03 2.90
C PHE A 26 2.90 -12.86 2.69
N THR A 27 3.98 -12.25 2.18
CA THR A 27 5.28 -12.90 1.95
C THR A 27 6.39 -12.37 2.86
N MET A 28 6.04 -11.50 3.80
CA MET A 28 6.98 -10.89 4.74
C MET A 28 7.72 -11.94 5.57
N LYS A 29 9.02 -11.71 5.73
CA LYS A 29 9.92 -12.53 6.54
C LYS A 29 10.70 -11.66 7.50
N CYS A 30 11.10 -12.23 8.63
CA CYS A 30 12.07 -11.60 9.51
C CYS A 30 13.42 -11.49 8.79
N PRO A 31 14.06 -10.31 8.73
CA PRO A 31 15.39 -10.20 8.15
C PRO A 31 16.46 -10.90 9.00
N HIS A 32 16.22 -11.08 10.31
CA HIS A 32 17.18 -11.70 11.23
C HIS A 32 17.06 -13.22 11.31
N CYS A 33 15.83 -13.75 11.46
CA CYS A 33 15.62 -15.19 11.65
C CYS A 33 14.91 -15.89 10.48
N GLY A 34 14.56 -15.17 9.41
CA GLY A 34 13.92 -15.73 8.22
C GLY A 34 12.48 -16.23 8.41
N ALA A 35 11.92 -16.14 9.63
CA ALA A 35 10.57 -16.60 9.94
C ALA A 35 9.52 -15.84 9.12
N LYS A 36 8.57 -16.55 8.53
CA LYS A 36 7.47 -15.97 7.76
C LYS A 36 6.41 -15.42 8.72
N PHE A 37 5.97 -14.20 8.46
CA PHE A 37 4.90 -13.57 9.23
C PHE A 37 3.57 -13.64 8.50
N LYS A 38 2.51 -13.72 9.28
CA LYS A 38 1.14 -13.40 8.88
C LYS A 38 0.67 -12.27 9.77
N GLU A 39 0.35 -11.13 9.17
CA GLU A 39 -0.29 -10.05 9.89
C GLU A 39 -1.81 -10.29 9.93
N THR A 40 -2.38 -10.32 11.13
CA THR A 40 -3.76 -10.79 11.33
C THR A 40 -4.77 -9.68 11.62
N LYS A 41 -4.32 -8.54 12.19
CA LYS A 41 -5.24 -7.54 12.76
C LYS A 41 -5.68 -6.44 11.80
N VAL A 42 -4.75 -5.85 11.06
CA VAL A 42 -5.02 -4.68 10.19
C VAL A 42 -5.19 -5.06 8.73
N THR A 43 -4.65 -6.19 8.27
CA THR A 43 -4.77 -6.68 6.89
C THR A 43 -6.22 -6.76 6.38
N PRO A 44 -7.20 -7.30 7.12
CA PRO A 44 -8.58 -7.35 6.66
C PRO A 44 -9.20 -5.96 6.50
N TRP A 45 -8.91 -5.05 7.43
CA TRP A 45 -9.39 -3.66 7.37
C TRP A 45 -8.77 -2.88 6.21
N LEU A 46 -7.48 -3.11 5.93
CA LEU A 46 -6.79 -2.53 4.77
C LEU A 46 -7.38 -3.05 3.46
N LEU A 47 -7.73 -4.34 3.37
CA LEU A 47 -8.40 -4.90 2.19
C LEU A 47 -9.79 -4.30 1.97
N VAL A 48 -10.59 -4.16 3.04
CA VAL A 48 -11.90 -3.49 2.96
C VAL A 48 -11.74 -2.05 2.51
N LEU A 49 -10.77 -1.32 3.07
CA LEU A 49 -10.47 0.05 2.65
C LEU A 49 -10.08 0.10 1.16
N ALA A 50 -9.24 -0.82 0.69
CA ALA A 50 -8.84 -0.89 -0.72
C ALA A 50 -10.05 -1.12 -1.65
N ILE A 51 -11.00 -1.98 -1.26
CA ILE A 51 -12.24 -2.23 -2.02
C ILE A 51 -13.10 -0.98 -2.11
N ILE A 52 -13.17 -0.17 -1.05
CA ILE A 52 -13.95 1.08 -1.02
C ILE A 52 -13.25 2.19 -1.82
N VAL A 53 -11.93 2.27 -1.71
CA VAL A 53 -11.13 3.33 -2.33
C VAL A 53 -11.01 3.12 -3.84
N ALA A 54 -10.89 1.87 -4.32
CA ALA A 54 -10.76 1.56 -5.75
C ALA A 54 -11.84 2.19 -6.67
N PRO A 55 -13.16 2.07 -6.40
CA PRO A 55 -14.18 2.67 -7.25
C PRO A 55 -14.15 4.20 -7.21
N ILE A 56 -13.84 4.81 -6.05
CA ILE A 56 -13.67 6.26 -5.92
C ILE A 56 -12.53 6.74 -6.83
N PHE A 57 -11.44 5.98 -6.85
CA PHE A 57 -10.28 6.27 -7.72
C PHE A 57 -10.61 6.18 -9.20
N ILE A 58 -11.38 5.18 -9.62
CA ILE A 58 -11.84 5.05 -11.00
C ILE A 58 -12.69 6.25 -11.38
N PHE A 59 -13.63 6.65 -10.52
CA PHE A 59 -14.50 7.81 -10.77
C PHE A 59 -13.70 9.12 -10.90
N ILE A 60 -12.73 9.35 -10.00
CA ILE A 60 -11.84 10.51 -10.05
C ILE A 60 -10.99 10.48 -11.33
N GLY A 61 -10.44 9.32 -11.69
CA GLY A 61 -9.60 9.16 -12.88
C GLY A 61 -10.35 9.49 -14.17
N VAL A 62 -11.59 9.02 -14.32
CA VAL A 62 -12.45 9.35 -15.46
C VAL A 62 -12.79 10.85 -15.47
N THR A 63 -13.14 11.41 -14.31
CA THR A 63 -13.49 12.85 -14.19
C THR A 63 -12.29 13.75 -14.51
N LEU A 64 -11.09 13.38 -14.08
CA LEU A 64 -9.87 14.10 -14.43
C LEU A 64 -9.55 13.98 -15.92
N GLN A 65 -9.70 12.79 -16.51
CA GLN A 65 -9.45 12.62 -17.94
C GLN A 65 -10.39 13.49 -18.78
N THR A 66 -11.69 13.52 -18.47
CA THR A 66 -12.66 14.37 -19.19
C THR A 66 -12.38 15.86 -19.00
N TYR A 67 -12.02 16.27 -17.78
CA TYR A 67 -11.65 17.66 -17.50
C TYR A 67 -10.39 18.08 -18.29
N ILE A 68 -9.35 17.25 -18.27
CA ILE A 68 -8.08 17.55 -18.94
C ILE A 68 -8.23 17.49 -20.46
N ALA A 69 -9.07 16.59 -21.00
CA ALA A 69 -9.41 16.53 -22.42
C ALA A 69 -10.01 17.86 -22.94
N GLY A 70 -10.73 18.60 -22.08
CA GLY A 70 -11.25 19.92 -22.40
C GLY A 70 -10.17 20.98 -22.68
N PHE A 71 -8.93 20.79 -22.17
CA PHE A 71 -7.80 21.67 -22.44
C PHE A 71 -6.86 21.11 -23.51
N TRP A 72 -6.68 19.78 -23.57
CA TRP A 72 -5.83 19.10 -24.54
C TRP A 72 -6.58 17.90 -25.18
N PRO A 73 -7.15 18.07 -26.37
CA PRO A 73 -7.94 17.00 -27.02
C PRO A 73 -7.11 15.78 -27.44
N PHE A 74 -5.78 15.89 -27.48
CA PHE A 74 -4.89 14.74 -27.70
C PHE A 74 -4.99 13.68 -26.60
N ILE A 75 -5.41 14.06 -25.39
CA ILE A 75 -5.51 13.18 -24.23
C ILE A 75 -6.69 12.20 -24.36
N GLU A 76 -7.69 12.51 -25.18
CA GLU A 76 -8.76 11.55 -25.53
C GLU A 76 -8.25 10.34 -26.30
N LYS A 77 -7.13 10.50 -27.03
CA LYS A 77 -6.48 9.41 -27.78
C LYS A 77 -5.56 8.55 -26.91
N ILE A 78 -5.24 9.01 -25.69
CA ILE A 78 -4.42 8.26 -24.75
C ILE A 78 -5.34 7.30 -23.99
N PRO A 79 -5.03 5.98 -23.98
CA PRO A 79 -5.78 5.05 -23.16
C PRO A 79 -5.81 5.52 -21.70
N THR A 80 -7.00 5.58 -21.11
CA THR A 80 -7.24 6.02 -19.73
C THR A 80 -6.32 5.32 -18.72
N ALA A 81 -5.90 4.08 -19.02
CA ALA A 81 -4.95 3.30 -18.23
C ALA A 81 -3.60 4.02 -18.02
N PHE A 82 -3.08 4.74 -19.02
CA PHE A 82 -1.78 5.45 -18.89
C PHE A 82 -1.91 6.69 -18.02
N VAL A 83 -2.99 7.45 -18.19
CA VAL A 83 -3.33 8.59 -17.33
C VAL A 83 -3.48 8.10 -15.90
N PHE A 84 -4.24 7.02 -15.70
CA PHE A 84 -4.43 6.39 -14.41
C PHE A 84 -3.10 5.94 -13.77
N LEU A 85 -2.20 5.27 -14.51
CA LEU A 85 -0.88 4.85 -14.01
C LEU A 85 -0.02 6.03 -13.55
N ALA A 86 0.02 7.11 -14.33
CA ALA A 86 0.82 8.30 -14.00
C ALA A 86 0.34 8.97 -12.70
N PHE A 87 -0.98 9.08 -12.51
CA PHE A 87 -1.58 9.69 -11.32
C PHE A 87 -1.71 8.72 -10.13
N ALA A 88 -1.79 7.42 -10.37
CA ALA A 88 -1.88 6.40 -9.33
C ALA A 88 -0.54 6.15 -8.63
N TYR A 89 0.60 6.35 -9.31
CA TYR A 89 1.92 6.07 -8.72
C TYR A 89 2.24 6.92 -7.46
N PRO A 90 2.06 8.26 -7.45
CA PRO A 90 2.26 9.06 -6.23
C PRO A 90 1.37 8.63 -5.06
N ILE A 91 0.17 8.14 -5.39
CA ILE A 91 -0.82 7.70 -4.42
C ILE A 91 -0.43 6.33 -3.87
N TYR A 92 0.02 5.42 -4.74
CA TYR A 92 0.58 4.13 -4.35
C TYR A 92 1.78 4.30 -3.42
N ALA A 93 2.71 5.21 -3.75
CA ALA A 93 3.87 5.50 -2.91
C ALA A 93 3.47 6.06 -1.53
N SER A 94 2.42 6.89 -1.49
CA SER A 94 1.85 7.40 -0.23
C SER A 94 1.17 6.29 0.57
N TYR A 95 0.47 5.38 -0.12
CA TYR A 95 -0.15 4.20 0.46
C TYR A 95 0.87 3.25 1.07
N GLU A 96 1.99 2.94 0.41
CA GLU A 96 3.02 2.05 0.96
C GLU A 96 3.57 2.56 2.29
N LYS A 97 3.86 3.87 2.38
CA LYS A 97 4.33 4.51 3.63
C LYS A 97 3.27 4.46 4.72
N PHE A 98 2.03 4.82 4.39
CA PHE A 98 0.93 4.82 5.35
C PHE A 98 0.63 3.41 5.86
N ASN A 99 0.63 2.43 4.95
CA ASN A 99 0.40 1.03 5.26
C ASN A 99 1.50 0.50 6.19
N ALA A 100 2.77 0.70 5.85
CA ALA A 100 3.90 0.31 6.72
C ALA A 100 3.75 0.92 8.13
N ARG A 101 3.41 2.20 8.24
CA ARG A 101 3.22 2.87 9.53
C ARG A 101 2.06 2.29 10.34
N ILE A 102 0.92 1.98 9.71
CA ILE A 102 -0.22 1.34 10.39
C ILE A 102 0.17 -0.04 10.90
N ILE A 103 0.84 -0.82 10.06
CA ILE A 103 1.32 -2.15 10.41
C ILE A 103 2.24 -2.07 11.62
N VAL A 104 3.23 -1.16 11.62
CA VAL A 104 4.16 -1.08 12.76
C VAL A 104 3.53 -0.50 14.03
N SER A 105 2.57 0.41 13.91
CA SER A 105 1.94 1.03 15.09
C SER A 105 0.81 0.20 15.71
N LYS A 106 0.07 -0.57 14.90
CA LYS A 106 -1.18 -1.24 15.32
C LYS A 106 -1.25 -2.72 14.93
N GLY A 107 -0.32 -3.19 14.12
CA GLY A 107 -0.24 -4.57 13.67
C GLY A 107 0.10 -5.54 14.79
N ILE A 108 -0.27 -6.79 14.56
CA ILE A 108 0.13 -7.92 15.39
C ILE A 108 0.68 -8.96 14.43
N LEU A 109 1.97 -9.23 14.56
CA LEU A 109 2.65 -10.25 13.78
C LEU A 109 2.39 -11.61 14.41
N GLN A 110 1.89 -12.55 13.61
CA GLN A 110 1.85 -13.96 13.97
C GLN A 110 2.77 -14.75 13.04
N LEU A 111 3.25 -15.89 13.51
CA LEU A 111 4.00 -16.81 12.66
C LEU A 111 3.03 -17.53 11.72
N LYS A 112 3.46 -17.73 10.47
CA LYS A 112 2.71 -18.45 9.45
C LYS A 112 3.00 -19.94 9.49
#